data_AF-A0A3S4WMM4-F1
#
_entry.id   AF-A0A3S4WMM4-F1
#
_cell.length_a   1.000
_cell.length_b   1.000
_cell.length_c   1.000
_cell.angle_alpha   90.00
_cell.angle_beta   90.00
_cell.angle_gamma   90.00
#
_symmetry.space_group_name_H-M   'P 1'
#
loop_
_entity.id
_entity.type
_entity.pdbx_description
1 polymer ?
#
loop_
_entity_poly.entity_id
_entity_poly.type
_entity_poly.pdbx_seq_one_letter_code
_entity_poly.pdbx_strand_id
1 'polypeptide(L)'
;MERVLDRAGAFAATHAAVAACDPLQARPQVLQLPGLNRNQDVPGIVGLLREFLPVGGVPVDWGFTEAAAAMRDIGFFLGSLKRHGQEPADAVPGLEPLLLDLARITEMPPRETLLHVTVWNPSAADAQRSYSGLDDETHLLESVRMSMAALEAAIAVTVELTEVPLRSPAFAQGCDELAAYLQKMVESIVYAYRFISPQVFYDELRPFYEPIQIGGQSYLGPGAVEMPLFVLEHVLWGSQSDHPVYLEFKETYLPYVLPGYRAVYARFAGKPALVDRAIAEAQAAGTQDESVRAGLTALNRLFVILLRFRAPHHQLAERVYEAGRSGPSVGSGGYAPSMLGDLLTLTLAARSRLRAALNPS
;
A
#
# COMPACT_ATOMS: atom_id res chain seq x y z
N MET A 1 -8.63 10.43 22.73
CA MET A 1 -9.26 9.83 21.53
C MET A 1 -9.45 10.87 20.43
N GLU A 2 -9.91 12.10 20.73
CA GLU A 2 -10.04 13.20 19.74
C GLU A 2 -8.74 13.58 19.00
N ARG A 3 -7.58 13.68 19.66
CA ARG A 3 -6.31 14.01 18.98
C ARG A 3 -5.76 12.90 18.07
N VAL A 4 -6.18 11.65 18.27
CA VAL A 4 -5.58 10.46 17.64
C VAL A 4 -6.16 10.19 16.24
N LEU A 5 -7.20 10.91 15.83
CA LEU A 5 -7.74 10.82 14.45
C LEU A 5 -7.60 12.14 13.67
N ASP A 6 -7.05 13.18 14.29
CA ASP A 6 -6.87 14.49 13.67
C ASP A 6 -5.81 14.45 12.55
N ARG A 7 -4.66 13.78 12.78
CA ARG A 7 -3.60 13.66 11.75
C ARG A 7 -4.05 12.86 10.52
N ALA A 8 -4.83 11.79 10.74
CA ALA A 8 -5.37 10.99 9.63
C ALA A 8 -6.33 11.82 8.76
N GLY A 9 -7.04 12.80 9.33
CA GLY A 9 -7.90 13.72 8.60
C GLY A 9 -7.14 14.55 7.56
N ALA A 10 -5.93 15.00 7.86
CA ALA A 10 -5.10 15.76 6.92
C ALA A 10 -4.70 14.89 5.71
N PHE A 11 -4.26 13.66 5.94
CA PHE A 11 -3.95 12.71 4.86
C PHE A 11 -5.19 12.38 4.01
N ALA A 12 -6.32 12.09 4.66
CA ALA A 12 -7.58 11.85 3.96
C ALA A 12 -8.03 13.04 3.09
N ALA A 13 -7.80 14.28 3.55
CA ALA A 13 -8.08 15.47 2.76
C ALA A 13 -7.21 15.56 1.50
N THR A 14 -5.93 15.18 1.58
CA THR A 14 -5.06 15.10 0.38
C THR A 14 -5.51 14.03 -0.61
N HIS A 15 -6.00 12.88 -0.11
CA HIS A 15 -6.58 11.85 -0.97
C HIS A 15 -7.85 12.32 -1.67
N ALA A 16 -8.73 13.01 -0.91
CA ALA A 16 -9.98 13.55 -1.42
C ALA A 16 -9.78 14.57 -2.55
N ALA A 17 -8.70 15.35 -2.52
CA ALA A 17 -8.37 16.29 -3.60
C ALA A 17 -8.19 15.58 -4.95
N VAL A 18 -7.49 14.44 -4.98
CA VAL A 18 -7.33 13.63 -6.20
C VAL A 18 -8.63 12.90 -6.55
N ALA A 19 -9.33 12.36 -5.56
CA ALA A 19 -10.60 11.64 -5.76
C ALA A 19 -11.71 12.53 -6.35
N ALA A 20 -11.72 13.82 -6.01
CA ALA A 20 -12.67 14.80 -6.56
C ALA A 20 -12.27 15.35 -7.94
N CYS A 21 -11.03 15.12 -8.38
CA CYS A 21 -10.52 15.61 -9.65
C CYS A 21 -10.87 14.65 -10.80
N ASP A 22 -11.43 15.20 -11.88
CA ASP A 22 -11.72 14.49 -13.14
C ASP A 22 -11.26 15.35 -14.33
N PRO A 23 -9.94 15.44 -14.55
CA PRO A 23 -9.37 16.41 -15.50
C PRO A 23 -9.56 15.99 -16.96
N LEU A 24 -9.85 14.70 -17.20
CA LEU A 24 -10.17 14.14 -18.51
C LEU A 24 -11.68 14.08 -18.79
N GLN A 25 -12.52 14.47 -17.82
CA GLN A 25 -13.98 14.31 -17.88
C GLN A 25 -14.39 12.87 -18.21
N ALA A 26 -13.62 11.90 -17.69
CA ALA A 26 -13.67 10.50 -18.10
C ALA A 26 -14.68 9.67 -17.29
N ARG A 27 -15.30 10.22 -16.24
CA ARG A 27 -16.26 9.48 -15.38
C ARG A 27 -17.28 8.65 -16.17
N PRO A 28 -18.07 9.20 -17.13
CA PRO A 28 -19.09 8.40 -17.80
C PRO A 28 -18.49 7.31 -18.69
N GLN A 29 -17.29 7.50 -19.23
CA GLN A 29 -16.58 6.48 -20.00
C GLN A 29 -16.11 5.36 -19.08
N VAL A 30 -15.37 5.68 -18.00
CA VAL A 30 -14.78 4.64 -17.14
C VAL A 30 -15.86 3.76 -16.48
N LEU A 31 -17.04 4.31 -16.18
CA LEU A 31 -18.17 3.52 -15.64
C LEU A 31 -18.73 2.46 -16.60
N GLN A 32 -18.41 2.53 -17.90
CA GLN A 32 -18.81 1.52 -18.89
C GLN A 32 -17.82 0.34 -18.96
N LEU A 33 -16.59 0.54 -18.48
CA LEU A 33 -15.49 -0.44 -18.57
C LEU A 33 -15.84 -1.82 -17.96
N PRO A 34 -16.49 -1.94 -16.80
CA PRO A 34 -16.93 -3.23 -16.26
C PRO A 34 -17.77 -4.08 -17.24
N GLY A 35 -18.65 -3.43 -18.02
CA GLY A 35 -19.47 -4.10 -19.02
C GLY A 35 -18.64 -4.68 -20.16
N LEU A 36 -17.66 -3.90 -20.64
CA LEU A 36 -16.74 -4.33 -21.69
C LEU A 36 -15.82 -5.46 -21.23
N ASN A 37 -15.33 -5.39 -19.99
CA ASN A 37 -14.51 -6.46 -19.40
C ASN A 37 -15.27 -7.78 -19.28
N ARG A 38 -16.54 -7.73 -18.86
CA ARG A 38 -17.41 -8.90 -18.78
C ARG A 38 -17.64 -9.54 -20.15
N ASN A 39 -17.73 -8.73 -21.19
CA ASN A 39 -17.92 -9.17 -22.57
C ASN A 39 -16.60 -9.56 -23.27
N GLN A 40 -15.44 -9.35 -22.61
CA GLN A 40 -14.11 -9.51 -23.20
C GLN A 40 -13.94 -8.70 -24.50
N ASP A 41 -14.60 -7.54 -24.59
CA ASP A 41 -14.60 -6.69 -25.77
C ASP A 41 -13.36 -5.81 -25.83
N VAL A 42 -12.21 -6.41 -26.15
CA VAL A 42 -10.92 -5.69 -26.26
C VAL A 42 -10.99 -4.51 -27.23
N PRO A 43 -11.55 -4.63 -28.46
CA PRO A 43 -11.73 -3.47 -29.34
C PRO A 43 -12.56 -2.36 -28.70
N GLY A 44 -13.64 -2.71 -27.99
CA GLY A 44 -14.45 -1.76 -27.23
C GLY A 44 -13.67 -1.06 -26.12
N ILE A 45 -12.84 -1.80 -25.36
CA ILE A 45 -11.98 -1.23 -24.30
C ILE A 45 -11.00 -0.21 -24.88
N VAL A 46 -10.34 -0.56 -25.99
CA VAL A 46 -9.41 0.35 -26.68
C VAL A 46 -10.16 1.58 -27.23
N GLY A 47 -11.32 1.37 -27.86
CA GLY A 47 -12.15 2.44 -28.39
C GLY A 47 -12.56 3.44 -27.32
N LEU A 48 -13.08 2.94 -26.20
CA LEU A 48 -13.54 3.73 -25.06
C LEU A 48 -12.40 4.54 -24.41
N LEU A 49 -11.21 3.94 -24.25
CA LEU A 49 -10.03 4.66 -23.75
C LEU A 49 -9.66 5.84 -24.66
N ARG A 50 -9.71 5.64 -25.98
CA ARG A 50 -9.35 6.67 -26.96
C ARG A 50 -10.31 7.86 -26.98
N GLU A 51 -11.52 7.73 -26.45
CA GLU A 51 -12.48 8.84 -26.38
C GLU A 51 -11.99 10.00 -25.49
N PHE A 52 -11.16 9.70 -24.49
CA PHE A 52 -10.69 10.71 -23.52
C PHE A 52 -9.16 10.79 -23.41
N LEU A 53 -8.39 10.01 -24.18
CA LEU A 53 -6.94 10.13 -24.22
C LEU A 53 -6.49 11.48 -24.81
N PRO A 54 -5.61 12.25 -24.13
CA PRO A 54 -5.12 13.51 -24.64
C PRO A 54 -4.10 13.29 -25.77
N VAL A 55 -4.55 13.47 -27.02
CA VAL A 55 -3.73 13.28 -28.24
C VAL A 55 -2.57 14.29 -28.34
N GLY A 56 -2.68 15.44 -27.67
CA GLY A 56 -1.66 16.49 -27.62
C GLY A 56 -0.63 16.35 -26.49
N GLY A 57 -0.65 15.24 -25.75
CA GLY A 57 0.13 15.08 -24.52
C GLY A 57 -0.53 15.72 -23.30
N VAL A 58 0.15 15.69 -22.16
CA VAL A 58 -0.38 16.24 -20.90
C VAL A 58 -0.49 17.78 -20.97
N PRO A 59 -1.61 18.40 -20.59
CA PRO A 59 -1.72 19.85 -20.52
C PRO A 59 -0.65 20.49 -19.62
N VAL A 60 -0.12 21.64 -20.04
CA VAL A 60 1.06 22.29 -19.43
C VAL A 60 0.79 22.81 -18.02
N ASP A 61 -0.47 23.10 -17.70
CA ASP A 61 -0.94 23.65 -16.43
C ASP A 61 -1.29 22.57 -15.39
N TRP A 62 -1.23 21.29 -15.74
CA TRP A 62 -1.53 20.21 -14.81
C TRP A 62 -0.46 20.08 -13.72
N GLY A 63 -0.93 20.00 -12.48
CA GLY A 63 -0.12 19.64 -11.33
C GLY A 63 -0.21 18.14 -11.01
N PHE A 64 0.25 17.81 -9.80
CA PHE A 64 0.19 16.44 -9.29
C PHE A 64 -1.24 15.87 -9.27
N THR A 65 -2.22 16.66 -8.79
CA THR A 65 -3.60 16.21 -8.60
C THR A 65 -4.25 15.79 -9.91
N GLU A 66 -4.13 16.62 -10.95
CA GLU A 66 -4.68 16.33 -12.28
C GLU A 66 -3.95 15.15 -12.91
N ALA A 67 -2.62 15.10 -12.86
CA ALA A 67 -1.86 13.99 -13.42
C ALA A 67 -2.17 12.64 -12.72
N ALA A 68 -2.29 12.62 -11.40
CA ALA A 68 -2.66 11.43 -10.64
C ALA A 68 -4.11 10.99 -10.93
N ALA A 69 -5.06 11.93 -11.05
CA ALA A 69 -6.43 11.62 -11.41
C ALA A 69 -6.56 11.09 -12.85
N ALA A 70 -5.79 11.65 -13.79
CA ALA A 70 -5.71 11.15 -15.16
C ALA A 70 -5.11 9.74 -15.21
N MET A 71 -4.00 9.50 -14.49
CA MET A 71 -3.40 8.16 -14.37
C MET A 71 -4.37 7.16 -13.77
N ARG A 72 -5.18 7.54 -12.77
CA ARG A 72 -6.24 6.67 -12.24
C ARG A 72 -7.21 6.25 -13.34
N ASP A 73 -7.76 7.21 -14.08
CA ASP A 73 -8.84 6.93 -15.02
C ASP A 73 -8.34 6.14 -16.24
N ILE A 74 -7.13 6.43 -16.74
CA ILE A 74 -6.44 5.62 -17.76
C ILE A 74 -6.06 4.24 -17.19
N GLY A 75 -5.61 4.22 -15.95
CA GLY A 75 -5.10 3.07 -15.21
C GLY A 75 -5.98 1.82 -15.24
N PHE A 76 -7.29 2.00 -15.02
CA PHE A 76 -8.23 0.88 -15.05
C PHE A 76 -8.28 0.18 -16.42
N PHE A 77 -7.97 0.88 -17.51
CA PHE A 77 -7.86 0.27 -18.84
C PHE A 77 -6.57 -0.54 -19.01
N LEU A 78 -5.48 -0.17 -18.32
CA LEU A 78 -4.19 -0.86 -18.42
C LEU A 78 -4.29 -2.30 -17.89
N GLY A 79 -4.76 -2.46 -16.64
CA GLY A 79 -5.00 -3.78 -16.04
C GLY A 79 -6.07 -4.58 -16.80
N SER A 80 -7.08 -3.91 -17.35
CA SER A 80 -8.14 -4.53 -18.16
C SER A 80 -7.61 -5.12 -19.46
N LEU A 81 -6.84 -4.36 -20.24
CA LEU A 81 -6.21 -4.85 -21.47
C LEU A 81 -5.26 -6.01 -21.17
N LYS A 82 -4.46 -5.89 -20.11
CA LYS A 82 -3.53 -6.94 -19.69
C LYS A 82 -4.24 -8.24 -19.30
N ARG A 83 -5.35 -8.15 -18.57
CA ARG A 83 -6.19 -9.32 -18.23
C ARG A 83 -6.60 -10.11 -19.47
N HIS A 84 -6.90 -9.43 -20.57
CA HIS A 84 -7.30 -10.06 -21.84
C HIS A 84 -6.12 -10.35 -22.77
N GLY A 85 -4.90 -10.40 -22.22
CA GLY A 85 -3.70 -10.84 -22.92
C GLY A 85 -3.05 -9.82 -23.85
N GLN A 86 -3.40 -8.53 -23.72
CA GLN A 86 -2.81 -7.45 -24.52
C GLN A 86 -1.90 -6.57 -23.67
N GLU A 87 -0.70 -6.28 -24.16
CA GLU A 87 0.11 -5.20 -23.59
C GLU A 87 -0.53 -3.85 -23.96
N PRO A 88 -0.86 -2.98 -22.97
CA PRO A 88 -1.58 -1.74 -23.26
C PRO A 88 -0.85 -0.80 -24.24
N ALA A 89 0.48 -0.70 -24.10
CA ALA A 89 1.31 0.14 -24.97
C ALA A 89 1.29 -0.32 -26.44
N ASP A 90 1.19 -1.62 -26.68
CA ASP A 90 1.11 -2.19 -28.03
C ASP A 90 -0.30 -2.02 -28.64
N ALA A 91 -1.33 -2.14 -27.81
CA ALA A 91 -2.73 -2.07 -28.24
C ALA A 91 -3.23 -0.63 -28.53
N VAL A 92 -2.62 0.38 -27.89
CA VAL A 92 -3.14 1.76 -27.91
C VAL A 92 -2.05 2.73 -28.38
N PRO A 93 -2.05 3.13 -29.67
CA PRO A 93 -1.05 4.04 -30.21
C PRO A 93 -1.01 5.37 -29.45
N GLY A 94 0.20 5.79 -29.05
CA GLY A 94 0.44 7.05 -28.33
C GLY A 94 0.20 6.99 -26.82
N LEU A 95 -0.22 5.84 -26.27
CA LEU A 95 -0.44 5.68 -24.83
C LEU A 95 0.86 5.73 -24.01
N GLU A 96 1.90 5.03 -24.45
CA GLU A 96 3.15 4.93 -23.68
C GLU A 96 3.83 6.29 -23.41
N PRO A 97 4.01 7.19 -24.39
CA PRO A 97 4.54 8.53 -24.12
C PRO A 97 3.73 9.30 -23.07
N LEU A 98 2.40 9.21 -23.13
CA LEU A 98 1.52 9.85 -22.15
C LEU A 98 1.73 9.28 -20.73
N LEU A 99 1.82 7.96 -20.60
CA LEU A 99 2.06 7.31 -19.30
C LEU A 99 3.41 7.74 -18.70
N LEU A 100 4.44 7.87 -19.53
CA LEU A 100 5.75 8.37 -19.11
C LEU A 100 5.71 9.84 -18.68
N ASP A 101 4.92 10.68 -19.35
CA ASP A 101 4.73 12.08 -18.95
C ASP A 101 3.98 12.19 -17.60
N LEU A 102 2.94 11.39 -17.40
CA LEU A 102 2.21 11.33 -16.13
C LEU A 102 3.11 10.82 -14.99
N ALA A 103 3.93 9.79 -15.25
CA ALA A 103 4.94 9.31 -14.31
C ALA A 103 5.93 10.39 -13.91
N ARG A 104 6.39 11.20 -14.89
CA ARG A 104 7.31 12.31 -14.65
C ARG A 104 6.69 13.39 -13.75
N ILE A 105 5.42 13.73 -13.95
CA ILE A 105 4.73 14.77 -13.16
C ILE A 105 4.44 14.29 -11.74
N THR A 106 4.05 13.02 -11.59
CA THR A 106 3.68 12.45 -10.29
C THR A 106 4.87 11.89 -9.50
N GLU A 107 6.02 11.70 -10.17
CA GLU A 107 7.16 10.94 -9.65
C GLU A 107 6.76 9.53 -9.18
N MET A 108 5.82 8.89 -9.90
CA MET A 108 5.30 7.56 -9.64
C MET A 108 5.43 6.67 -10.89
N PRO A 109 5.24 5.34 -10.78
CA PRO A 109 5.34 4.45 -11.94
C PRO A 109 4.40 4.85 -13.09
N PRO A 110 4.75 4.55 -14.36
CA PRO A 110 3.94 4.89 -15.54
C PRO A 110 2.74 3.95 -15.73
N ARG A 111 2.01 3.69 -14.64
CA ARG A 111 0.76 2.95 -14.57
C ARG A 111 0.02 3.24 -13.26
N GLU A 112 -1.19 2.72 -13.13
CA GLU A 112 -1.93 2.78 -11.87
C GLU A 112 -1.29 1.96 -10.76
N THR A 113 -1.43 2.46 -9.55
CA THR A 113 -0.99 1.83 -8.30
C THR A 113 -2.17 1.71 -7.34
N LEU A 114 -1.95 1.10 -6.18
CA LEU A 114 -2.91 1.00 -5.11
C LEU A 114 -3.54 2.34 -4.74
N LEU A 115 -2.74 3.42 -4.70
CA LEU A 115 -3.22 4.76 -4.36
C LEU A 115 -4.30 5.23 -5.35
N HIS A 116 -4.02 5.08 -6.64
CA HIS A 116 -4.92 5.43 -7.73
C HIS A 116 -6.26 4.72 -7.62
N VAL A 117 -6.24 3.39 -7.42
CA VAL A 117 -7.46 2.57 -7.47
C VAL A 117 -8.27 2.60 -6.16
N THR A 118 -7.66 3.01 -5.04
CA THR A 118 -8.31 3.03 -3.71
C THR A 118 -8.65 4.43 -3.21
N VAL A 119 -7.71 5.11 -2.55
CA VAL A 119 -7.95 6.37 -1.84
C VAL A 119 -8.07 7.58 -2.78
N TRP A 120 -7.48 7.52 -3.98
CA TRP A 120 -7.66 8.53 -5.02
C TRP A 120 -8.82 8.22 -5.95
N ASN A 121 -9.54 7.12 -5.72
CA ASN A 121 -10.73 6.74 -6.45
C ASN A 121 -11.97 7.15 -5.66
N PRO A 122 -12.87 7.98 -6.21
CA PRO A 122 -14.09 8.40 -5.52
C PRO A 122 -14.92 7.19 -5.06
N SER A 123 -15.59 7.30 -3.92
CA SER A 123 -16.35 6.20 -3.31
C SER A 123 -17.85 6.19 -3.65
N ALA A 124 -18.38 7.28 -4.24
CA ALA A 124 -19.77 7.34 -4.65
C ALA A 124 -20.05 6.33 -5.78
N ALA A 125 -21.19 5.64 -5.72
CA ALA A 125 -21.52 4.57 -6.67
C ALA A 125 -21.58 5.04 -8.13
N ASP A 126 -21.96 6.30 -8.36
CA ASP A 126 -22.02 6.93 -9.69
C ASP A 126 -20.67 7.57 -10.11
N ALA A 127 -19.59 7.29 -9.39
CA ALA A 127 -18.27 7.85 -9.66
C ALA A 127 -17.12 6.85 -9.46
N GLN A 128 -17.28 5.81 -8.64
CA GLN A 128 -16.20 4.86 -8.35
C GLN A 128 -15.78 4.10 -9.61
N ARG A 129 -14.50 4.23 -9.98
CA ARG A 129 -13.89 3.46 -11.07
C ARG A 129 -13.68 2.02 -10.60
N SER A 130 -13.85 1.05 -11.49
CA SER A 130 -13.77 -0.37 -11.17
C SER A 130 -13.41 -1.18 -12.42
N TYR A 131 -12.65 -2.25 -12.23
CA TYR A 131 -12.34 -3.22 -13.28
C TYR A 131 -13.57 -4.07 -13.64
N SER A 132 -14.27 -4.58 -12.63
CA SER A 132 -15.28 -5.64 -12.75
C SER A 132 -16.70 -5.19 -12.45
N GLY A 133 -16.86 -4.12 -11.65
CA GLY A 133 -18.13 -3.69 -11.09
C GLY A 133 -18.72 -4.67 -10.06
N LEU A 134 -17.92 -5.61 -9.53
CA LEU A 134 -18.34 -6.58 -8.52
C LEU A 134 -18.31 -5.97 -7.11
N ASP A 135 -19.20 -6.45 -6.25
CA ASP A 135 -19.24 -6.07 -4.84
C ASP A 135 -17.94 -6.43 -4.11
N ASP A 136 -17.36 -7.61 -4.40
CA ASP A 136 -16.06 -8.04 -3.86
C ASP A 136 -14.93 -7.05 -4.18
N GLU A 137 -14.93 -6.44 -5.38
CA GLU A 137 -13.95 -5.41 -5.71
C GLU A 137 -14.18 -4.14 -4.89
N THR A 138 -15.44 -3.72 -4.73
CA THR A 138 -15.79 -2.58 -3.87
C THR A 138 -15.34 -2.81 -2.42
N HIS A 139 -15.54 -4.01 -1.88
CA HIS A 139 -15.06 -4.39 -0.55
C HIS A 139 -13.54 -4.45 -0.47
N LEU A 140 -12.85 -4.88 -1.52
CA LEU A 140 -11.39 -4.86 -1.60
C LEU A 140 -10.86 -3.42 -1.52
N LEU A 141 -11.42 -2.50 -2.31
CA LEU A 141 -11.03 -1.08 -2.27
C LEU A 141 -11.31 -0.46 -0.90
N GLU A 142 -12.47 -0.75 -0.31
CA GLU A 142 -12.85 -0.25 1.01
C GLU A 142 -11.90 -0.74 2.10
N SER A 143 -11.49 -2.02 2.07
CA SER A 143 -10.57 -2.57 3.05
C SER A 143 -9.26 -1.77 3.16
N VAL A 144 -8.78 -1.18 2.06
CA VAL A 144 -7.58 -0.34 2.03
C VAL A 144 -7.88 1.09 2.48
N ARG A 145 -9.00 1.67 2.04
CA ARG A 145 -9.44 3.02 2.45
C ARG A 145 -9.55 3.15 3.96
N MET A 146 -9.99 2.08 4.65
CA MET A 146 -10.12 2.03 6.11
C MET A 146 -8.80 2.29 6.87
N SER A 147 -7.64 2.04 6.27
CA SER A 147 -6.35 2.09 6.97
C SER A 147 -5.27 2.94 6.34
N MET A 148 -5.37 3.32 5.06
CA MET A 148 -4.29 4.06 4.39
C MET A 148 -3.92 5.38 5.11
N ALA A 149 -4.88 6.29 5.33
CA ALA A 149 -4.59 7.57 6.00
C ALA A 149 -4.07 7.40 7.45
N ALA A 150 -4.53 6.35 8.15
CA ALA A 150 -4.02 6.01 9.46
C ALA A 150 -2.58 5.46 9.40
N LEU A 151 -2.25 4.66 8.39
CA LEU A 151 -0.89 4.17 8.16
C LEU A 151 0.07 5.32 7.84
N GLU A 152 -0.36 6.29 7.03
CA GLU A 152 0.43 7.48 6.73
C GLU A 152 0.71 8.32 7.98
N ALA A 153 -0.30 8.49 8.85
CA ALA A 153 -0.11 9.11 10.17
C ALA A 153 0.81 8.28 11.09
N ALA A 154 0.69 6.95 11.05
CA ALA A 154 1.56 6.04 11.80
C ALA A 154 3.04 6.17 11.36
N ILE A 155 3.32 6.37 10.07
CA ILE A 155 4.68 6.63 9.58
C ILE A 155 5.23 7.93 10.19
N ALA A 156 4.45 9.02 10.17
CA ALA A 156 4.87 10.29 10.76
C ALA A 156 5.20 10.15 12.25
N VAL A 157 4.31 9.51 13.03
CA VAL A 157 4.54 9.25 14.46
C VAL A 157 5.75 8.35 14.69
N THR A 158 5.96 7.33 13.85
CA THR A 158 7.15 6.45 13.94
C THR A 158 8.44 7.24 13.73
N VAL A 159 8.48 8.16 12.76
CA VAL A 159 9.62 9.04 12.52
C VAL A 159 9.83 9.99 13.70
N GLU A 160 8.78 10.61 14.23
CA GLU A 160 8.86 11.48 15.42
C GLU A 160 9.43 10.71 16.64
N LEU A 161 8.94 9.49 16.88
CA LEU A 161 9.41 8.64 17.96
C LEU A 161 10.90 8.29 17.86
N THR A 162 11.52 8.35 16.68
CA THR A 162 12.96 8.09 16.53
C THR A 162 13.83 9.08 17.29
N GLU A 163 13.34 10.29 17.54
CA GLU A 163 14.04 11.38 18.25
C GLU A 163 13.64 11.47 19.74
N VAL A 164 12.66 10.69 20.19
CA VAL A 164 12.19 10.70 21.59
C VAL A 164 13.03 9.72 22.43
N PRO A 165 13.70 10.17 23.50
CA PRO A 165 14.44 9.28 24.40
C PRO A 165 13.52 8.29 25.12
N LEU A 166 13.97 7.05 25.31
CA LEU A 166 13.19 6.00 25.97
C LEU A 166 12.86 6.34 27.44
N ARG A 167 13.71 7.11 28.10
CA ARG A 167 13.48 7.60 29.48
C ARG A 167 12.41 8.68 29.58
N SER A 168 11.96 9.23 28.45
CA SER A 168 10.90 10.23 28.43
C SER A 168 9.52 9.55 28.49
N PRO A 169 8.58 10.00 29.34
CA PRO A 169 7.19 9.54 29.31
C PRO A 169 6.52 9.74 27.93
N ALA A 170 7.01 10.70 27.13
CA ALA A 170 6.55 10.94 25.78
C ALA A 170 6.79 9.74 24.84
N PHE A 171 7.79 8.89 25.12
CA PHE A 171 8.05 7.70 24.31
C PHE A 171 6.90 6.70 24.40
N ALA A 172 6.46 6.39 25.62
CA ALA A 172 5.32 5.50 25.85
C ALA A 172 4.03 6.09 25.27
N GLN A 173 3.81 7.40 25.45
CA GLN A 173 2.65 8.10 24.88
C GLN A 173 2.62 8.06 23.36
N GLY A 174 3.76 8.31 22.69
CA GLY A 174 3.84 8.22 21.23
C GLY A 174 3.68 6.78 20.74
N CYS A 175 4.16 5.77 21.49
CA CYS A 175 3.87 4.37 21.18
C CYS A 175 2.36 4.06 21.30
N ASP A 176 1.68 4.56 22.32
CA ASP A 176 0.23 4.36 22.45
C ASP A 176 -0.55 5.11 21.34
N GLU A 177 -0.09 6.28 20.89
CA GLU A 177 -0.64 6.98 19.70
C GLU A 177 -0.42 6.15 18.42
N LEU A 178 0.80 5.66 18.19
CA LEU A 178 1.14 4.81 17.05
C LEU A 178 0.31 3.51 17.04
N ALA A 179 0.09 2.91 18.21
CA ALA A 179 -0.72 1.71 18.37
C ALA A 179 -2.16 1.93 17.85
N ALA A 180 -2.74 3.08 18.18
CA ALA A 180 -4.10 3.42 17.77
C ALA A 180 -4.25 3.57 16.25
N TYR A 181 -3.25 4.15 15.57
CA TYR A 181 -3.24 4.21 14.11
C TYR A 181 -3.06 2.82 13.48
N LEU A 182 -2.09 2.03 13.95
CA LEU A 182 -1.83 0.67 13.43
C LEU A 182 -3.00 -0.29 13.63
N GLN A 183 -3.86 -0.05 14.62
CA GLN A 183 -5.07 -0.83 14.83
C GLN A 183 -5.99 -0.84 13.59
N LYS A 184 -5.94 0.20 12.75
CA LYS A 184 -6.69 0.24 11.48
C LYS A 184 -6.26 -0.83 10.49
N MET A 185 -5.00 -1.24 10.48
CA MET A 185 -4.55 -2.37 9.65
C MET A 185 -5.25 -3.68 10.06
N VAL A 186 -5.46 -3.88 11.36
CA VAL A 186 -6.18 -5.04 11.88
C VAL A 186 -7.67 -4.97 11.51
N GLU A 187 -8.28 -3.80 11.58
CA GLU A 187 -9.67 -3.61 11.14
C GLU A 187 -9.84 -3.90 9.65
N SER A 188 -8.91 -3.44 8.81
CA SER A 188 -8.88 -3.71 7.37
C SER A 188 -8.83 -5.20 7.06
N ILE A 189 -7.96 -5.97 7.72
CA ILE A 189 -7.88 -7.41 7.44
C ILE A 189 -9.12 -8.16 7.94
N VAL A 190 -9.70 -7.76 9.07
CA VAL A 190 -10.96 -8.31 9.57
C VAL A 190 -12.10 -8.04 8.59
N TYR A 191 -12.16 -6.82 8.02
CA TYR A 191 -13.14 -6.47 6.99
C TYR A 191 -12.97 -7.33 5.74
N ALA A 192 -11.75 -7.42 5.20
CA ALA A 192 -11.44 -8.23 4.02
C ALA A 192 -11.86 -9.70 4.19
N TYR A 193 -11.54 -10.31 5.34
CA TYR A 193 -11.94 -11.67 5.68
C TYR A 193 -13.45 -11.90 5.65
N ARG A 194 -14.23 -10.88 6.00
CA ARG A 194 -15.67 -10.99 6.19
C ARG A 194 -16.43 -10.80 4.89
N PHE A 195 -15.96 -9.91 4.02
CA PHE A 195 -16.74 -9.41 2.89
C PHE A 195 -16.17 -9.77 1.52
N ILE A 196 -14.94 -10.29 1.44
CA ILE A 196 -14.32 -10.66 0.17
C ILE A 196 -14.30 -12.19 0.05
N SER A 197 -14.92 -12.72 -0.99
CA SER A 197 -14.86 -14.13 -1.32
C SER A 197 -13.47 -14.49 -1.86
N PRO A 198 -12.75 -15.46 -1.25
CA PRO A 198 -11.46 -15.89 -1.77
C PRO A 198 -11.52 -16.40 -3.22
N GLN A 199 -12.61 -17.06 -3.59
CA GLN A 199 -12.81 -17.57 -4.95
C GLN A 199 -13.00 -16.43 -5.95
N VAL A 200 -13.87 -15.46 -5.64
CA VAL A 200 -14.12 -14.31 -6.53
C VAL A 200 -12.86 -13.47 -6.67
N PHE A 201 -12.13 -13.25 -5.57
CA PHE A 201 -10.84 -12.56 -5.64
C PHE A 201 -9.87 -13.29 -6.58
N TYR A 202 -9.73 -14.60 -6.46
CA TYR A 202 -8.77 -15.36 -7.27
C TYR A 202 -9.17 -15.42 -8.75
N ASP A 203 -10.42 -15.75 -9.05
CA ASP A 203 -10.86 -15.99 -10.42
C ASP A 203 -11.17 -14.70 -11.18
N GLU A 204 -11.78 -13.71 -10.51
CA GLU A 204 -12.34 -12.54 -11.17
C GLU A 204 -11.51 -11.27 -10.97
N LEU A 205 -10.87 -11.08 -9.81
CA LEU A 205 -10.16 -9.84 -9.49
C LEU A 205 -8.65 -9.91 -9.77
N ARG A 206 -7.98 -10.95 -9.25
CA ARG A 206 -6.53 -11.14 -9.38
C ARG A 206 -6.00 -11.03 -10.81
N PRO A 207 -6.69 -11.50 -11.87
CA PRO A 207 -6.23 -11.36 -13.25
C PRO A 207 -6.07 -9.91 -13.76
N PHE A 208 -6.74 -8.93 -13.14
CA PHE A 208 -6.59 -7.51 -13.51
C PHE A 208 -5.28 -6.88 -13.02
N TYR A 209 -4.56 -7.56 -12.12
CA TYR A 209 -3.42 -7.01 -11.41
C TYR A 209 -2.08 -7.57 -11.91
N GLU A 210 -2.07 -8.08 -13.15
CA GLU A 210 -0.85 -8.55 -13.80
C GLU A 210 0.10 -7.39 -14.14
N PRO A 211 1.42 -7.65 -14.20
CA PRO A 211 2.39 -6.65 -14.62
C PRO A 211 2.22 -6.28 -16.10
N ILE A 212 2.56 -5.05 -16.46
CA ILE A 212 2.59 -4.56 -17.84
C ILE A 212 3.99 -4.05 -18.20
N GLN A 213 4.31 -4.00 -19.49
CA GLN A 213 5.57 -3.44 -19.99
C GLN A 213 5.39 -1.98 -20.42
N ILE A 214 6.21 -1.07 -19.88
CA ILE A 214 6.29 0.34 -20.27
C ILE A 214 7.76 0.76 -20.26
N GLY A 215 8.24 1.47 -21.27
CA GLY A 215 9.61 1.97 -21.35
C GLY A 215 10.67 0.85 -21.33
N GLY A 216 10.32 -0.36 -21.80
CA GLY A 216 11.17 -1.54 -21.73
C GLY A 216 11.35 -2.14 -20.34
N GLN A 217 10.52 -1.76 -19.36
CA GLN A 217 10.54 -2.27 -18.00
C GLN A 217 9.17 -2.83 -17.59
N SER A 218 9.20 -3.85 -16.73
CA SER A 218 8.01 -4.47 -16.16
C SER A 218 7.56 -3.72 -14.92
N TYR A 219 6.30 -3.29 -14.89
CA TYR A 219 5.69 -2.67 -13.72
C TYR A 219 4.56 -3.54 -13.16
N LEU A 220 4.67 -3.94 -11.89
CA LEU A 220 3.66 -4.67 -11.11
C LEU A 220 2.29 -3.99 -11.14
N GLY A 221 1.23 -4.79 -11.10
CA GLY A 221 -0.14 -4.27 -10.95
C GLY A 221 -0.50 -3.96 -9.50
N PRO A 222 -1.60 -3.21 -9.29
CA PRO A 222 -1.94 -2.70 -7.96
C PRO A 222 -2.17 -3.83 -6.96
N GLY A 223 -1.77 -3.58 -5.71
CA GLY A 223 -2.00 -4.51 -4.61
C GLY A 223 -1.74 -3.87 -3.26
N ALA A 224 -2.43 -4.33 -2.22
CA ALA A 224 -2.25 -3.83 -0.85
C ALA A 224 -0.81 -3.96 -0.31
N VAL A 225 0.02 -4.76 -0.96
CA VAL A 225 1.46 -4.87 -0.68
C VAL A 225 2.23 -3.57 -0.96
N GLU A 226 1.70 -2.69 -1.81
CA GLU A 226 2.25 -1.36 -2.09
C GLU A 226 1.98 -0.35 -0.94
N MET A 227 1.17 -0.71 0.06
CA MET A 227 0.99 0.15 1.24
C MET A 227 2.36 0.39 1.91
N PRO A 228 2.67 1.63 2.35
CA PRO A 228 3.99 1.98 2.89
C PRO A 228 4.27 1.41 4.30
N LEU A 229 3.63 0.30 4.68
CA LEU A 229 3.88 -0.40 5.94
C LEU A 229 5.33 -0.88 6.01
N PHE A 230 5.91 -1.32 4.90
CA PHE A 230 7.31 -1.71 4.85
C PHE A 230 8.26 -0.54 5.11
N VAL A 231 7.87 0.70 4.80
CA VAL A 231 8.63 1.93 5.14
C VAL A 231 8.52 2.21 6.64
N LEU A 232 7.33 2.11 7.21
CA LEU A 232 7.14 2.21 8.67
C LEU A 232 8.03 1.21 9.40
N GLU A 233 8.00 -0.06 8.97
CA GLU A 233 8.74 -1.14 9.61
C GLU A 233 10.24 -1.05 9.36
N HIS A 234 10.67 -0.49 8.23
CA HIS A 234 12.07 -0.15 7.98
C HIS A 234 12.57 0.80 9.09
N VAL A 235 11.83 1.86 9.42
CA VAL A 235 12.21 2.80 10.49
C VAL A 235 12.10 2.14 11.88
N LEU A 236 11.07 1.31 12.09
CA LEU A 236 10.78 0.72 13.39
C LEU A 236 11.80 -0.36 13.79
N TRP A 237 12.09 -1.31 12.91
CA TRP A 237 12.93 -2.48 13.24
C TRP A 237 13.80 -3.01 12.09
N GLY A 238 13.52 -2.63 10.84
CA GLY A 238 14.03 -3.32 9.65
C GLY A 238 15.17 -2.63 8.89
N SER A 239 15.66 -1.47 9.33
CA SER A 239 16.65 -0.65 8.59
C SER A 239 18.04 -1.27 8.50
N GLN A 240 18.43 -2.09 9.48
CA GLN A 240 19.71 -2.83 9.51
C GLN A 240 19.54 -4.34 9.38
N SER A 241 18.38 -4.82 8.92
CA SER A 241 18.21 -6.25 8.62
C SER A 241 19.13 -6.67 7.48
N ASP A 242 19.81 -7.78 7.65
CA ASP A 242 20.67 -8.45 6.66
C ASP A 242 19.95 -9.56 5.89
N HIS A 243 18.65 -9.75 6.14
CA HIS A 243 17.86 -10.81 5.51
C HIS A 243 17.62 -10.49 4.03
N PRO A 244 18.22 -11.22 3.08
CA PRO A 244 18.28 -10.81 1.67
C PRO A 244 16.90 -10.70 1.02
N VAL A 245 16.01 -11.66 1.27
CA VAL A 245 14.63 -11.65 0.73
C VAL A 245 13.82 -10.46 1.24
N TYR A 246 14.09 -9.99 2.47
CA TYR A 246 13.38 -8.85 3.04
C TYR A 246 13.90 -7.52 2.47
N LEU A 247 15.19 -7.44 2.15
CA LEU A 247 15.78 -6.30 1.46
C LEU A 247 15.21 -6.18 0.04
N GLU A 248 15.24 -7.28 -0.72
CA GLU A 248 14.67 -7.34 -2.06
C GLU A 248 13.18 -6.98 -2.06
N PHE A 249 12.41 -7.51 -1.10
CA PHE A 249 11.01 -7.14 -0.89
C PHE A 249 10.82 -5.62 -0.78
N LYS A 250 11.53 -4.96 0.14
CA LYS A 250 11.39 -3.51 0.35
C LYS A 250 11.77 -2.72 -0.90
N GLU A 251 12.85 -3.11 -1.56
CA GLU A 251 13.37 -2.43 -2.75
C GLU A 251 12.42 -2.59 -3.95
N THR A 252 11.76 -3.74 -4.08
CA THR A 252 10.78 -4.03 -5.13
C THR A 252 9.58 -3.08 -5.07
N TYR A 253 9.06 -2.78 -3.87
CA TYR A 253 7.89 -1.91 -3.70
C TYR A 253 8.22 -0.44 -3.48
N LEU A 254 9.49 -0.09 -3.27
CA LEU A 254 9.90 1.29 -3.06
C LEU A 254 9.46 2.25 -4.19
N PRO A 255 9.47 1.89 -5.48
CA PRO A 255 8.98 2.76 -6.55
C PRO A 255 7.48 3.10 -6.45
N TYR A 256 6.68 2.27 -5.79
CA TYR A 256 5.21 2.34 -5.79
C TYR A 256 4.61 3.20 -4.68
N VAL A 257 5.42 3.58 -3.69
CA VAL A 257 5.00 4.50 -2.62
C VAL A 257 5.28 5.96 -3.01
N LEU A 258 4.59 6.89 -2.33
CA LEU A 258 4.79 8.33 -2.56
C LEU A 258 6.27 8.75 -2.38
N PRO A 259 6.74 9.76 -3.13
CA PRO A 259 8.13 10.25 -3.02
C PRO A 259 8.56 10.58 -1.59
N GLY A 260 7.65 11.13 -0.77
CA GLY A 260 7.91 11.42 0.64
C GLY A 260 8.28 10.17 1.46
N TYR A 261 7.64 9.02 1.20
CA TYR A 261 7.96 7.76 1.88
C TYR A 261 9.26 7.13 1.36
N ARG A 262 9.60 7.33 0.08
CA ARG A 262 10.92 6.96 -0.45
C ARG A 262 12.04 7.75 0.22
N ALA A 263 11.82 9.04 0.46
CA ALA A 263 12.76 9.89 1.19
C ALA A 263 12.92 9.46 2.65
N VAL A 264 11.81 9.06 3.32
CA VAL A 264 11.87 8.47 4.67
C VAL A 264 12.70 7.18 4.65
N TYR A 265 12.44 6.26 3.72
CA TYR A 265 13.22 5.03 3.57
C TYR A 265 14.73 5.32 3.45
N ALA A 266 15.11 6.21 2.52
CA ALA A 266 16.49 6.59 2.30
C ALA A 266 17.14 7.26 3.53
N ARG A 267 16.39 8.08 4.28
CA ARG A 267 16.89 8.76 5.48
C ARG A 267 17.34 7.77 6.57
N PHE A 268 16.69 6.62 6.68
CA PHE A 268 16.92 5.63 7.73
C PHE A 268 17.72 4.40 7.28
N ALA A 269 17.95 4.23 5.99
CA ALA A 269 18.77 3.15 5.46
C ALA A 269 20.18 3.13 6.10
N GLY A 270 20.59 1.95 6.57
CA GLY A 270 21.90 1.74 7.20
C GLY A 270 22.05 2.29 8.62
N LYS A 271 21.04 2.98 9.17
CA LYS A 271 21.05 3.50 10.55
C LYS A 271 20.33 2.54 11.50
N PRO A 272 20.71 2.49 12.80
CA PRO A 272 19.99 1.69 13.79
C PRO A 272 18.49 1.99 13.78
N ALA A 273 17.66 0.94 13.79
CA ALA A 273 16.22 1.11 13.83
C ALA A 273 15.78 1.62 15.21
N LEU A 274 14.54 2.11 15.31
CA LEU A 274 13.97 2.59 16.57
C LEU A 274 14.12 1.54 17.70
N VAL A 275 13.84 0.27 17.40
CA VAL A 275 13.94 -0.84 18.37
C VAL A 275 15.38 -1.08 18.81
N ASP A 276 16.34 -1.03 17.89
CA ASP A 276 17.76 -1.23 18.23
C ASP A 276 18.23 -0.14 19.19
N ARG A 277 17.86 1.11 18.89
CA ARG A 277 18.19 2.29 19.72
C ARG A 277 17.51 2.22 21.09
N ALA A 278 16.23 1.85 21.16
CA ALA A 278 15.52 1.69 22.43
C ALA A 278 16.12 0.56 23.29
N ILE A 279 16.49 -0.58 22.70
CA ILE A 279 17.16 -1.67 23.43
C ILE A 279 18.51 -1.21 24.00
N ALA A 280 19.31 -0.49 23.21
CA ALA A 280 20.59 0.04 23.66
C ALA A 280 20.43 1.05 24.82
N GLU A 281 19.44 1.95 24.74
CA GLU A 281 19.12 2.88 25.82
C GLU A 281 18.70 2.15 27.11
N ALA A 282 17.90 1.09 27.01
CA ALA A 282 17.47 0.30 28.15
C ALA A 282 18.65 -0.43 28.81
N GLN A 283 19.56 -0.99 28.02
CA GLN A 283 20.79 -1.64 28.52
C GLN A 283 21.68 -0.65 29.27
N ALA A 284 21.80 0.60 28.78
CA ALA A 284 22.60 1.62 29.43
C ALA A 284 21.94 2.21 30.70
N ALA A 285 20.60 2.24 30.76
CA ALA A 285 19.85 2.80 31.89
C ALA A 285 19.63 1.82 33.05
N GLY A 286 19.56 0.52 32.74
CA GLY A 286 18.97 -0.48 33.64
C GLY A 286 17.44 -0.41 33.63
N THR A 287 16.77 -1.56 33.75
CA THR A 287 15.31 -1.71 33.63
C THR A 287 14.52 -1.32 34.88
N GLN A 288 15.18 -0.80 35.92
CA GLN A 288 14.56 -0.34 37.17
C GLN A 288 13.89 1.04 37.00
N ASP A 289 14.21 1.78 35.94
CA ASP A 289 13.54 3.04 35.59
C ASP A 289 12.13 2.75 35.05
N GLU A 290 11.12 3.29 35.74
CA GLU A 290 9.71 3.08 35.40
C GLU A 290 9.36 3.60 34.00
N SER A 291 9.98 4.70 33.55
CA SER A 291 9.75 5.25 32.20
C SER A 291 10.32 4.35 31.12
N VAL A 292 11.51 3.77 31.37
CA VAL A 292 12.12 2.77 30.48
C VAL A 292 11.23 1.53 30.37
N ARG A 293 10.75 1.01 31.51
CA ARG A 293 9.84 -0.15 31.55
C ARG A 293 8.53 0.13 30.82
N ALA A 294 7.93 1.30 31.05
CA ALA A 294 6.71 1.73 30.38
C ALA A 294 6.92 1.85 28.86
N GLY A 295 8.01 2.49 28.42
CA GLY A 295 8.35 2.67 27.01
C GLY A 295 8.56 1.34 26.28
N LEU A 296 9.34 0.42 26.84
CA LEU A 296 9.54 -0.91 26.25
C LEU A 296 8.24 -1.74 26.22
N THR A 297 7.40 -1.60 27.26
CA THR A 297 6.08 -2.26 27.30
C THR A 297 5.17 -1.74 26.19
N ALA A 298 5.11 -0.42 25.99
CA ALA A 298 4.33 0.21 24.94
C ALA A 298 4.85 -0.18 23.55
N LEU A 299 6.17 -0.16 23.33
CA LEU A 299 6.80 -0.62 22.09
C LEU A 299 6.47 -2.09 21.79
N ASN A 300 6.42 -2.97 22.80
CA ASN A 300 6.03 -4.36 22.59
C ASN A 300 4.55 -4.51 22.19
N ARG A 301 3.66 -3.61 22.63
CA ARG A 301 2.26 -3.60 22.16
C ARG A 301 2.16 -3.32 20.66
N LEU A 302 3.04 -2.47 20.11
CA LEU A 302 3.09 -2.23 18.66
C LEU A 302 3.33 -3.52 17.88
N PHE A 303 4.29 -4.33 18.31
CA PHE A 303 4.53 -5.64 17.70
C PHE A 303 3.36 -6.61 17.86
N VAL A 304 2.63 -6.57 18.98
CA VAL A 304 1.40 -7.36 19.14
C VAL A 304 0.36 -6.97 18.09
N ILE A 305 0.21 -5.67 17.80
CA ILE A 305 -0.72 -5.18 16.77
C ILE A 305 -0.26 -5.58 15.36
N LEU A 306 1.03 -5.40 15.05
CA LEU A 306 1.60 -5.83 13.76
C LEU A 306 1.38 -7.33 13.53
N LEU A 307 1.56 -8.17 14.55
CA LEU A 307 1.30 -9.61 14.46
C LEU A 307 -0.19 -9.93 14.33
N ARG A 308 -1.08 -9.15 14.96
CA ARG A 308 -2.54 -9.26 14.81
C ARG A 308 -3.03 -8.87 13.42
N PHE A 309 -2.26 -8.10 12.67
CA PHE A 309 -2.49 -7.85 11.25
C PHE A 309 -1.87 -8.96 10.39
N ARG A 310 -0.58 -9.24 10.59
CA ARG A 310 0.23 -10.07 9.69
C ARG A 310 -0.14 -11.55 9.70
N ALA A 311 -0.46 -12.11 10.86
CA ALA A 311 -0.82 -13.54 10.94
C ALA A 311 -2.17 -13.84 10.28
N PRO A 312 -3.26 -13.07 10.52
CA PRO A 312 -4.49 -13.23 9.74
C PRO A 312 -4.28 -12.96 8.25
N HIS A 313 -3.48 -11.95 7.89
CA HIS A 313 -3.18 -11.65 6.48
C HIS A 313 -2.49 -12.82 5.76
N HIS A 314 -1.51 -13.46 6.40
CA HIS A 314 -0.89 -14.68 5.89
C HIS A 314 -1.93 -15.77 5.61
N GLN A 315 -2.78 -16.06 6.59
CA GLN A 315 -3.85 -17.05 6.45
C GLN A 315 -4.86 -16.69 5.34
N LEU A 316 -5.10 -15.39 5.11
CA LEU A 316 -6.04 -14.95 4.06
C LEU A 316 -5.44 -15.22 2.69
N ALA A 317 -4.17 -14.87 2.52
CA ALA A 317 -3.43 -15.15 1.30
C ALA A 317 -3.40 -16.66 1.05
N GLU A 318 -3.06 -17.50 2.03
CA GLU A 318 -3.08 -18.96 1.88
C GLU A 318 -4.44 -19.46 1.38
N ARG A 319 -5.55 -19.04 2.01
CA ARG A 319 -6.91 -19.44 1.57
C ARG A 319 -7.22 -19.05 0.13
N VAL A 320 -6.81 -17.86 -0.29
CA VAL A 320 -7.01 -17.37 -1.67
C VAL A 320 -6.26 -18.24 -2.68
N TYR A 321 -4.98 -18.54 -2.42
CA TYR A 321 -4.17 -19.36 -3.35
C TYR A 321 -4.52 -20.86 -3.29
N GLU A 322 -5.04 -21.35 -2.15
CA GLU A 322 -5.58 -22.70 -2.04
C GLU A 322 -6.88 -22.90 -2.84
N ALA A 323 -7.69 -21.84 -2.98
CA ALA A 323 -8.88 -21.85 -3.83
C ALA A 323 -8.50 -21.90 -5.32
N GLY A 324 -7.42 -21.22 -5.67
CA GLY A 324 -6.91 -21.06 -7.04
C GLY A 324 -6.03 -22.18 -7.59
N ARG A 325 -6.33 -23.45 -7.30
CA ARG A 325 -5.42 -24.62 -7.51
C ARG A 325 -4.82 -24.81 -8.92
N SER A 326 -5.27 -24.07 -9.94
CA SER A 326 -4.82 -24.17 -11.33
C SER A 326 -4.26 -22.87 -11.93
N GLY A 327 -4.17 -21.78 -11.17
CA GLY A 327 -3.69 -20.48 -11.68
C GLY A 327 -2.29 -20.08 -11.20
N PRO A 328 -1.91 -18.80 -11.36
CA PRO A 328 -0.61 -18.28 -10.92
C PRO A 328 -0.35 -18.55 -9.42
N SER A 329 0.88 -18.92 -9.10
CA SER A 329 1.33 -19.19 -7.72
C SER A 329 1.78 -17.95 -6.95
N VAL A 330 1.78 -16.77 -7.59
CA VAL A 330 2.26 -15.49 -7.03
C VAL A 330 1.19 -14.40 -7.10
N GLY A 331 1.23 -13.47 -6.15
CA GLY A 331 0.38 -12.28 -6.14
C GLY A 331 0.75 -11.21 -7.14
N SER A 332 -0.10 -10.19 -7.23
CA SER A 332 0.12 -9.03 -8.11
C SER A 332 1.43 -8.31 -7.82
N GLY A 333 1.89 -8.39 -6.58
CA GLY A 333 3.21 -7.92 -6.17
C GLY A 333 4.40 -8.82 -6.53
N GLY A 334 4.18 -9.94 -7.21
CA GLY A 334 5.26 -10.83 -7.67
C GLY A 334 5.79 -11.83 -6.63
N TYR A 335 5.22 -11.87 -5.41
CA TYR A 335 5.62 -12.83 -4.37
C TYR A 335 4.56 -13.91 -4.13
N ALA A 336 5.03 -15.11 -3.82
CA ALA A 336 4.20 -16.19 -3.28
C ALA A 336 3.84 -15.93 -1.80
N PRO A 337 2.78 -16.57 -1.27
CA PRO A 337 2.42 -16.48 0.15
C PRO A 337 3.56 -16.80 1.12
N SER A 338 4.55 -17.61 0.72
CA SER A 338 5.72 -17.94 1.53
C SER A 338 6.50 -16.72 2.03
N MET A 339 6.59 -15.64 1.23
CA MET A 339 7.26 -14.41 1.66
C MET A 339 6.55 -13.75 2.86
N LEU A 340 5.23 -13.88 2.95
CA LEU A 340 4.48 -13.40 4.12
C LEU A 340 4.85 -14.18 5.39
N GLY A 341 5.20 -15.47 5.24
CA GLY A 341 5.70 -16.33 6.32
C GLY A 341 7.08 -15.89 6.81
N ASP A 342 7.98 -15.54 5.89
CA ASP A 342 9.29 -14.98 6.23
C ASP A 342 9.16 -13.66 6.98
N LEU A 343 8.30 -12.75 6.48
CA LEU A 343 8.06 -11.47 7.13
C LEU A 343 7.42 -11.63 8.52
N LEU A 344 6.53 -12.61 8.70
CA LEU A 344 5.95 -12.95 9.99
C LEU A 344 7.04 -13.42 10.98
N THR A 345 7.95 -14.26 10.51
CA THR A 345 9.09 -14.76 11.30
C THR A 345 10.01 -13.63 11.73
N LEU A 346 10.36 -12.72 10.81
CA LEU A 346 11.16 -11.54 11.13
C LEU A 346 10.48 -10.61 12.15
N THR A 347 9.16 -10.43 12.04
CA THR A 347 8.38 -9.64 13.01
C THR A 347 8.40 -10.28 14.40
N LEU A 348 8.29 -11.61 14.48
CA LEU A 348 8.40 -12.36 15.74
C LEU A 348 9.81 -12.26 16.35
N ALA A 349 10.85 -12.35 15.53
CA ALA A 349 12.24 -12.20 15.96
C ALA A 349 12.51 -10.80 16.53
N ALA A 350 12.07 -9.74 15.84
CA ALA A 350 12.18 -8.36 16.30
C ALA A 350 11.47 -8.15 17.66
N ARG A 351 10.25 -8.67 17.81
CA ARG A 351 9.53 -8.63 19.10
C ARG A 351 10.26 -9.42 20.19
N SER A 352 10.89 -10.54 19.85
CA SER A 352 11.59 -11.39 20.82
C SER A 352 12.83 -10.69 21.40
N ARG A 353 13.59 -9.96 20.57
CA ARG A 353 14.69 -9.09 21.01
C ARG A 353 14.22 -8.05 22.05
N LEU A 354 13.08 -7.41 21.78
CA LEU A 354 12.49 -6.44 22.69
C LEU A 354 12.03 -7.07 24.02
N ARG A 355 11.42 -8.26 23.98
CA ARG A 355 11.00 -8.98 25.19
C ARG A 355 12.18 -9.41 26.05
N ALA A 356 13.31 -9.79 25.44
CA ALA A 356 14.53 -10.10 26.18
C ALA A 356 15.06 -8.87 26.94
N ALA A 357 14.94 -7.67 26.36
CA ALA A 357 15.31 -6.42 27.03
C ALA A 357 14.37 -6.03 28.19
N LEU A 358 13.10 -6.46 28.15
CA LEU A 358 12.14 -6.24 29.24
C LEU A 358 12.40 -7.11 30.48
N ASN A 359 12.87 -8.34 30.26
CA ASN A 359 13.16 -9.32 31.31
C ASN A 359 14.63 -9.78 31.20
N PRO A 360 15.61 -8.90 31.49
CA PRO A 360 17.01 -9.31 31.53
C PRO A 360 17.17 -10.39 32.62
N SER A 361 17.79 -11.52 32.23
CA SER A 361 18.06 -12.65 33.13
C SER A 361 19.02 -12.30 34.25
#